data_AF-C6LWH5-F1
#
_entry.id   AF-C6LWH5-F1
#
_cell.length_a   1.000
_cell.length_b   1.000
_cell.length_c   1.000
_cell.angle_alpha   90.00
_cell.angle_beta   90.00
_cell.angle_gamma   90.00
#
_symmetry.space_group_name_H-M   'P 1'
#
loop_
_entity.id
_entity.type
_entity.pdbx_description
1 polymer ?
#
loop_
_entity_poly.entity_id
_entity_poly.type
_entity_poly.pdbx_seq_one_letter_code
_entity_poly.pdbx_strand_id
1 'polypeptide(L)'
;MTEIAKRLTKEAGITKRLAKDVLADTKELQCERARLEKMRSENAEEGRLNIQANVIKDVEASIPANLTRLQKQIKAMEAVIQEAEALPTPPEKELEAAREAINLAKETYEANKK
;
A
#
# COMPACT_ATOMS: atom_id res chain seq x y z
N MET A 1 0.44 -8.10 -28.14
CA MET A 1 0.07 -7.27 -26.98
C MET A 1 0.23 -5.81 -27.38
N THR A 2 -0.85 -5.02 -27.30
CA THR A 2 -0.86 -3.59 -27.66
C THR A 2 -0.03 -2.76 -26.66
N GLU A 3 0.39 -1.55 -27.03
CA GLU A 3 1.15 -0.67 -26.13
C GLU A 3 0.37 -0.33 -24.86
N ILE A 4 -0.94 -0.12 -24.97
CA ILE A 4 -1.82 0.10 -23.83
C ILE A 4 -1.91 -1.12 -22.91
N ALA A 5 -1.92 -2.35 -23.46
CA ALA A 5 -1.96 -3.59 -22.66
C ALA A 5 -0.64 -3.81 -21.91
N LYS A 6 0.50 -3.47 -22.52
CA LYS A 6 1.80 -3.44 -21.84
C LYS A 6 1.82 -2.43 -20.70
N ARG A 7 1.28 -1.22 -20.92
CA ARG A 7 1.16 -0.18 -19.89
C ARG A 7 0.25 -0.63 -18.74
N LEU A 8 -0.93 -1.17 -19.01
CA LEU A 8 -1.82 -1.73 -17.99
C LEU A 8 -1.10 -2.77 -17.13
N THR A 9 -0.42 -3.73 -17.76
CA THR A 9 0.31 -4.78 -17.04
C THR A 9 1.40 -4.20 -16.13
N LYS A 10 2.18 -3.25 -16.65
CA LYS A 10 3.25 -2.58 -15.90
C LYS A 10 2.71 -1.79 -14.72
N GLU A 11 1.73 -0.92 -14.97
CA GLU A 11 1.16 -0.03 -13.95
C GLU A 11 0.38 -0.82 -12.90
N ALA A 12 -0.33 -1.89 -13.28
CA ALA A 12 -0.98 -2.81 -12.33
C ALA A 12 0.05 -3.46 -11.39
N GLY A 13 1.20 -3.88 -11.93
CA GLY A 13 2.30 -4.42 -11.14
C GLY A 13 2.90 -3.41 -10.15
N ILE A 14 3.08 -2.15 -10.56
CA ILE A 14 3.57 -1.07 -9.68
C ILE A 14 2.54 -0.78 -8.58
N THR A 15 1.28 -0.63 -8.96
CA THR A 15 0.15 -0.36 -8.06
C THR A 15 0.02 -1.43 -6.97
N LYS A 16 0.07 -2.71 -7.36
CA LYS A 16 -0.01 -3.84 -6.43
C LYS A 16 1.19 -3.91 -5.47
N ARG A 17 2.40 -3.56 -5.92
CA ARG A 17 3.59 -3.50 -5.06
C ARG A 17 3.47 -2.39 -4.02
N LEU A 18 3.14 -1.17 -4.43
CA LEU A 18 2.99 -0.05 -3.50
C LEU A 18 1.88 -0.29 -2.46
N ALA A 19 0.77 -0.92 -2.86
CA ALA A 19 -0.26 -1.32 -1.91
C ALA A 19 0.29 -2.33 -0.88
N LYS A 20 1.06 -3.33 -1.33
CA LYS A 20 1.68 -4.31 -0.43
C LYS A 20 2.74 -3.70 0.48
N ASP A 21 3.50 -2.70 0.03
CA ASP A 21 4.48 -1.99 0.86
C ASP A 21 3.76 -1.31 2.04
N VAL A 22 2.67 -0.57 1.77
CA VAL A 22 1.86 0.05 2.84
C VAL A 22 1.27 -0.99 3.79
N LEU A 23 0.77 -2.12 3.28
CA LEU A 23 0.26 -3.20 4.12
C LEU A 23 1.34 -3.83 5.00
N ALA A 24 2.57 -3.97 4.48
CA ALA A 24 3.70 -4.50 5.23
C ALA A 24 4.08 -3.57 6.38
N ASP A 25 4.25 -2.27 6.10
CA ASP A 25 4.57 -1.26 7.11
C ASP A 25 3.49 -1.18 8.20
N THR A 26 2.21 -1.23 7.78
CA THR A 26 1.06 -1.21 8.71
C THR A 26 1.04 -2.45 9.60
N LYS A 27 1.33 -3.62 9.02
CA LYS A 27 1.42 -4.88 9.77
C LYS A 27 2.58 -4.86 10.77
N GLU A 28 3.72 -4.32 10.36
CA GLU A 28 4.88 -4.13 11.25
C GLU A 28 4.51 -3.21 12.42
N LEU A 29 3.86 -2.09 12.16
CA LEU A 29 3.38 -1.18 13.21
C LEU A 29 2.44 -1.89 14.20
N GLN A 30 1.52 -2.72 13.72
CA GLN A 30 0.63 -3.52 14.57
C GLN A 30 1.41 -4.52 15.43
N CYS A 31 2.39 -5.22 14.84
CA CYS A 31 3.26 -6.15 15.56
C CYS A 31 4.07 -5.45 16.65
N GLU A 32 4.65 -4.28 16.37
CA GLU A 32 5.47 -3.54 17.33
C GLU A 32 4.60 -2.92 18.46
N ARG A 33 3.38 -2.48 18.15
CA ARG A 33 2.38 -2.08 19.17
C ARG A 33 1.99 -3.24 20.07
N ALA A 34 1.69 -4.41 19.49
CA ALA A 34 1.38 -5.62 20.27
C ALA A 34 2.57 -6.07 21.14
N ARG A 35 3.81 -5.92 20.65
CA ARG A 35 5.02 -6.20 21.42
C ARG A 35 5.14 -5.27 22.63
N LEU A 36 4.88 -3.97 22.46
CA LEU A 36 4.89 -3.02 23.57
C LEU A 36 3.84 -3.37 24.63
N GLU A 37 2.62 -3.69 24.23
CA GLU A 37 1.56 -4.11 25.17
C GLU A 37 1.95 -5.38 25.93
N LYS A 38 2.55 -6.36 25.25
CA LYS A 38 3.09 -7.55 25.91
C LYS A 38 4.17 -7.19 26.93
N MET A 39 5.12 -6.33 26.59
CA MET A 39 6.17 -5.87 27.52
C MET A 39 5.58 -5.17 28.75
N ARG A 40 4.53 -4.37 28.58
CA ARG A 40 3.81 -3.75 29.70
C ARG A 40 3.15 -4.80 30.61
N SER A 41 2.50 -5.81 30.02
CA SER A 41 1.87 -6.89 30.79
C SER A 41 2.87 -7.74 31.58
N GLU A 42 4.12 -7.82 31.10
CA GLU A 42 5.23 -8.52 31.74
C GLU A 42 5.99 -7.64 32.74
N ASN A 43 5.51 -6.42 33.04
CA ASN A 43 6.16 -5.43 33.90
C ASN A 43 7.62 -5.14 33.50
N ALA A 44 7.89 -5.06 32.20
CA ALA A 44 9.21 -4.68 31.71
C ALA A 44 9.60 -3.28 32.21
N GLU A 45 10.90 -3.07 32.43
CA GLU A 45 11.45 -1.79 32.88
C GLU A 45 11.14 -0.65 31.91
N GLU A 46 10.91 0.54 32.45
CA GLU A 46 10.56 1.76 31.71
C GLU A 46 11.56 2.08 30.58
N GLY A 47 12.86 1.91 30.80
CA GLY A 47 13.88 2.11 29.76
C GLY A 47 13.65 1.24 28.52
N ARG A 48 13.24 -0.02 28.72
CA ARG A 48 12.93 -0.95 27.61
C ARG A 48 11.63 -0.59 26.91
N LEU A 49 10.61 -0.15 27.66
CA LEU A 49 9.35 0.33 27.10
C LEU A 49 9.58 1.58 26.21
N ASN A 50 10.46 2.49 26.65
CA ASN A 50 10.81 3.70 25.90
C ASN A 50 11.55 3.39 24.59
N ILE A 51 12.47 2.43 24.60
CA ILE A 51 13.14 1.96 23.37
C ILE A 51 12.11 1.40 22.38
N GLN A 52 11.22 0.53 22.85
CA GLN A 52 10.18 -0.05 22.01
C GLN A 52 9.21 1.01 21.47
N ALA A 53 8.88 2.02 22.27
CA ALA A 53 8.06 3.16 21.82
C ALA A 53 8.75 3.98 20.72
N ASN A 54 10.07 4.10 20.73
CA ASN A 54 10.81 4.77 19.66
C ASN A 54 10.83 3.93 18.37
N VAL A 55 10.97 2.60 18.46
CA VAL A 55 10.83 1.71 17.29
C VAL A 55 9.45 1.90 16.63
N ILE A 56 8.38 1.97 17.42
CA ILE A 56 7.03 2.24 16.91
C ILE A 56 6.97 3.57 16.16
N LYS A 57 7.57 4.64 16.70
CA LYS A 57 7.60 5.96 16.03
C LYS A 57 8.35 5.92 14.70
N ASP A 58 9.47 5.20 14.64
CA ASP A 58 10.27 5.08 13.42
C ASP A 58 9.49 4.34 12.31
N VAL A 59 8.79 3.26 12.67
CA VAL A 59 7.91 2.53 11.74
C VAL A 59 6.72 3.40 11.32
N GLU A 60 6.07 4.09 12.25
CA GLU A 60 4.93 4.96 11.95
C GLU A 60 5.31 6.13 11.02
N ALA A 61 6.54 6.63 11.13
CA ALA A 61 7.07 7.70 10.28
C ALA A 61 7.30 7.28 8.81
N SER A 62 7.41 5.99 8.50
CA SER A 62 7.64 5.50 7.13
C SER A 62 6.35 5.45 6.28
N ILE A 63 5.21 5.20 6.94
CA ILE A 63 3.91 4.97 6.30
C ILE A 63 3.44 6.16 5.44
N PRO A 64 3.53 7.43 5.88
CA PRO A 64 3.05 8.58 5.10
C PRO A 64 3.72 8.72 3.72
N ALA A 65 5.01 8.40 3.63
CA ALA A 65 5.76 8.47 2.37
C ALA A 65 5.25 7.42 1.37
N ASN A 66 5.01 6.19 1.82
CA ASN A 66 4.48 5.12 0.98
C ASN A 66 3.01 5.37 0.61
N LEU A 67 2.19 5.92 1.51
CA LEU A 67 0.83 6.36 1.19
C LEU A 67 0.79 7.45 0.11
N THR A 68 1.71 8.42 0.18
CA THR A 68 1.81 9.48 -0.83
C THR A 68 2.18 8.90 -2.20
N ARG A 69 3.09 7.93 -2.23
CA ARG A 69 3.47 7.20 -3.47
C ARG A 69 2.29 6.40 -4.02
N LEU A 70 1.56 5.69 -3.14
CA LEU A 70 0.39 4.91 -3.50
C LEU A 70 -0.72 5.80 -4.08
N GLN A 71 -1.01 6.94 -3.45
CA GLN A 71 -2.02 7.88 -3.94
C GLN A 71 -1.70 8.41 -5.35
N LYS A 72 -0.44 8.76 -5.61
CA LYS A 72 0.00 9.20 -6.94
C LYS A 72 -0.14 8.07 -7.96
N GLN A 73 0.23 6.85 -7.59
CA GLN A 73 0.11 5.68 -8.45
C GLN A 73 -1.35 5.32 -8.75
N ILE A 74 -2.26 5.44 -7.79
CA ILE A 74 -3.70 5.23 -8.02
C ILE A 74 -4.18 6.14 -9.15
N LYS A 75 -3.86 7.44 -9.11
CA LYS A 75 -4.24 8.39 -10.17
C LYS A 75 -3.65 8.01 -11.54
N ALA A 76 -2.38 7.59 -11.56
CA ALA A 76 -1.73 7.13 -12.79
C ALA A 76 -2.41 5.89 -13.36
N MET A 77 -2.77 4.93 -12.49
CA MET A 77 -3.47 3.71 -12.88
C MET A 77 -4.88 4.00 -13.41
N GLU A 78 -5.64 4.89 -12.76
CA GLU A 78 -6.97 5.32 -13.21
C GLU A 78 -6.92 5.91 -14.63
N ALA A 79 -5.92 6.75 -14.90
CA ALA A 79 -5.75 7.36 -16.22
C ALA A 79 -5.48 6.29 -17.31
N VAL A 80 -4.66 5.29 -17.02
CA VAL A 80 -4.37 4.20 -17.98
C VAL A 80 -5.58 3.30 -18.21
N ILE A 81 -6.37 3.04 -17.17
CA ILE A 81 -7.64 2.28 -17.29
C ILE A 81 -8.61 3.04 -18.19
N GLN A 82 -8.82 4.34 -17.95
CA GLN A 82 -9.71 5.18 -18.76
C GLN A 82 -9.28 5.22 -20.23
N GLU A 83 -7.98 5.38 -20.50
CA GLU A 83 -7.44 5.35 -21.86
C GLU A 83 -7.69 4.01 -22.55
N ALA A 84 -7.55 2.90 -21.83
CA ALA A 84 -7.78 1.56 -22.37
C ALA A 84 -9.26 1.23 -22.61
N GLU A 85 -10.15 1.67 -21.72
CA GLU A 85 -11.61 1.49 -21.85
C GLU A 85 -12.20 2.29 -23.01
N ALA A 86 -11.57 3.40 -23.39
CA ALA A 86 -11.99 4.22 -24.53
C ALA A 86 -11.65 3.60 -25.90
N LEU A 87 -10.93 2.47 -25.93
CA LEU A 87 -10.53 1.84 -27.20
C LEU A 87 -11.69 1.07 -27.84
N PRO A 88 -11.75 1.01 -29.19
CA PRO A 88 -12.74 0.17 -29.89
C PRO A 88 -12.63 -1.31 -29.56
N THR A 89 -11.44 -1.77 -29.14
CA THR A 89 -11.19 -3.15 -28.73
C THR A 89 -10.31 -3.13 -27.48
N PRO A 90 -10.92 -3.00 -26.30
CA PRO A 90 -10.19 -2.95 -25.03
C PRO A 90 -9.46 -4.26 -24.73
N PRO A 91 -8.27 -4.21 -24.11
CA PRO A 91 -7.56 -5.39 -23.63
C PRO A 91 -8.16 -5.89 -22.31
N GLU A 92 -9.30 -6.58 -22.39
CA GLU A 92 -10.13 -6.96 -21.22
C GLU A 92 -9.38 -7.70 -20.12
N LYS A 93 -8.49 -8.63 -20.49
CA LYS A 93 -7.71 -9.40 -19.51
C LYS A 93 -6.79 -8.50 -18.68
N GLU A 94 -6.08 -7.58 -19.33
CA GLU A 94 -5.21 -6.62 -18.65
C GLU A 94 -6.01 -5.58 -17.86
N LEU A 95 -7.21 -5.22 -18.34
CA LEU A 95 -8.15 -4.36 -17.61
C LEU A 95 -8.67 -5.00 -16.33
N GLU A 96 -9.00 -6.29 -16.35
CA GLU A 96 -9.43 -7.03 -15.16
C GLU A 96 -8.32 -7.04 -14.10
N ALA A 97 -7.08 -7.41 -14.49
CA ALA A 97 -5.93 -7.38 -13.59
C ALA A 97 -5.63 -5.96 -13.05
N ALA A 98 -5.82 -4.94 -13.89
CA ALA A 98 -5.69 -3.54 -13.52
C ALA A 98 -6.74 -3.11 -12.49
N ARG A 99 -7.99 -3.53 -12.65
CA ARG A 99 -9.10 -3.27 -11.72
C ARG A 99 -8.88 -3.96 -10.38
N GLU A 100 -8.39 -5.19 -10.36
CA GLU A 100 -8.01 -5.85 -9.10
C GLU A 100 -6.90 -5.08 -8.37
N ALA A 101 -5.85 -4.67 -9.10
CA ALA A 101 -4.74 -3.94 -8.52
C ALA A 101 -5.19 -2.58 -7.94
N ILE A 102 -6.08 -1.88 -8.64
CA ILE A 102 -6.55 -0.57 -8.18
C ILE A 102 -7.51 -0.66 -7.00
N ASN A 103 -8.36 -1.69 -6.95
CA ASN A 103 -9.25 -1.92 -5.81
C ASN A 103 -8.43 -2.17 -4.55
N LEU A 104 -7.45 -3.08 -4.62
CA LEU A 104 -6.53 -3.32 -3.50
C LEU A 104 -5.82 -2.04 -3.05
N ALA A 105 -5.33 -1.25 -4.01
CA ALA A 105 -4.62 0.00 -3.70
C ALA A 105 -5.53 1.04 -3.04
N LYS A 106 -6.77 1.20 -3.52
CA LYS A 106 -7.75 2.12 -2.93
C LYS A 106 -8.17 1.69 -1.54
N GLU A 107 -8.50 0.41 -1.35
CA GLU A 107 -8.84 -0.14 -0.02
C GLU A 107 -7.68 0.07 0.96
N THR A 108 -6.46 -0.26 0.54
CA THR A 108 -5.25 -0.06 1.35
C THR A 108 -5.04 1.41 1.70
N TYR A 109 -5.17 2.32 0.74
CA TYR A 109 -5.00 3.75 0.96
C TYR A 109 -6.06 4.29 1.94
N GLU A 110 -7.33 3.99 1.70
CA GLU A 110 -8.45 4.45 2.53
C GLU A 110 -8.37 3.93 3.97
N ALA A 111 -7.91 2.69 4.17
CA ALA A 111 -7.73 2.11 5.50
C ALA A 111 -6.61 2.81 6.31
N ASN A 112 -5.63 3.42 5.64
CA ASN A 112 -4.39 3.87 6.27
C ASN A 112 -4.11 5.39 6.16
N LYS A 113 -4.94 6.16 5.44
CA LYS A 113 -4.76 7.63 5.26
C LYS A 113 -5.04 8.50 6.51
N LYS A 114 -5.25 7.89 7.67
CA LYS A 114 -5.64 8.58 8.92
C LYS A 114 -4.46 9.22 9.63
#